data_AF-A0A2E6DFP9-F1
#
_entry.id   AF-A0A2E6DFP9-F1
#
_cell.length_a   1.000
_cell.length_b   1.000
_cell.length_c   1.000
_cell.angle_alpha   90.00
_cell.angle_beta   90.00
_cell.angle_gamma   90.00
#
_symmetry.space_group_name_H-M   'P 1'
#
loop_
_entity.id
_entity.type
_entity.pdbx_description
1 polymer ?
#
loop_
_entity_poly.entity_id
_entity_poly.type
_entity_poly.pdbx_seq_one_letter_code
_entity_poly.pdbx_strand_id
1 'polypeptide(L)'
;MKDLNSQIDSMFREKIYYVLGENASRIKKYNIRYTKLNQKHSPEHLDVLCGSFEKAIKEIPRQLLRIEKSSRLKYLVPLDEERRSEILKMLTTDVEMLIEEVNREIRPIFKNQQREEELDDRMKATLKEAKQKIDEETRKIAESLDEKLNSSQKIQPGDLAEIYNLDESTLIDLKAIEPLQTIHEIFDNMTGGQNPKVALEGIRQAVLLCSKFGTHMKIDPKHANSVEARRFRKMSMITGTLVLKDLIDTVYVLAQQVNLPVEKRNDDIINKIFARLKDSLGQFDGDDKVLEYLIPLTQMLAISEK
;
A
#
# COMPACT_ATOMS: atom_id res chain seq x y z
N MET A 1 -1.98 -17.32 10.33
CA MET A 1 -2.25 -15.88 10.58
C MET A 1 -1.34 -15.21 11.62
N LYS A 2 -0.68 -15.94 12.55
CA LYS A 2 0.33 -15.37 13.49
C LYS A 2 1.50 -14.62 12.82
N ASP A 3 1.72 -14.84 11.53
CA ASP A 3 2.80 -14.21 10.76
C ASP A 3 2.50 -12.75 10.40
N LEU A 4 1.26 -12.40 10.00
CA LEU A 4 0.95 -11.05 9.53
C LEU A 4 1.07 -9.99 10.64
N ASN A 5 0.51 -10.26 11.83
CA ASN A 5 0.62 -9.35 12.97
C ASN A 5 2.10 -9.12 13.32
N SER A 6 2.90 -10.19 13.34
CA SER A 6 4.34 -10.12 13.64
C SER A 6 5.12 -9.32 12.60
N GLN A 7 4.78 -9.46 11.32
CA GLN A 7 5.37 -8.68 10.22
C GLN A 7 5.02 -7.19 10.35
N ILE A 8 3.75 -6.87 10.62
CA ILE A 8 3.30 -5.48 10.83
C ILE A 8 4.03 -4.87 12.03
N ASP A 9 4.14 -5.59 13.15
CA ASP A 9 4.85 -5.12 14.34
C ASP A 9 6.33 -4.85 14.04
N SER A 10 6.98 -5.69 13.22
CA SER A 10 8.37 -5.46 12.81
C SER A 10 8.51 -4.21 11.96
N MET A 11 7.66 -4.04 10.94
CA MET A 11 7.66 -2.84 10.10
C MET A 11 7.39 -1.57 10.91
N PHE A 12 6.50 -1.66 11.91
CA PHE A 12 6.19 -0.55 12.78
C PHE A 12 7.36 -0.17 13.68
N ARG A 13 8.05 -1.16 14.30
CA ARG A 13 9.25 -0.90 15.11
C ARG A 13 10.30 -0.13 14.33
N GLU A 14 10.59 -0.55 13.09
CA GLU A 14 11.49 0.19 12.20
C GLU A 14 11.01 1.62 11.98
N LYS A 15 9.70 1.81 11.75
CA LYS A 15 9.13 3.13 11.50
C LYS A 15 9.19 4.07 12.71
N ILE A 16 9.00 3.54 13.92
CA ILE A 16 9.15 4.31 15.16
C ILE A 16 10.57 4.87 15.28
N TYR A 17 11.60 4.05 15.01
CA TYR A 17 12.99 4.52 15.07
C TYR A 17 13.22 5.74 14.16
N TYR A 18 12.62 5.76 12.96
CA TYR A 18 12.69 6.93 12.08
C TYR A 18 11.97 8.15 12.65
N VAL A 19 10.76 7.98 13.20
CA VAL A 19 9.99 9.09 13.80
C VAL A 19 10.75 9.71 14.98
N LEU A 20 11.33 8.88 15.86
CA LEU A 20 12.13 9.34 16.99
C LEU A 20 13.44 9.99 16.53
N GLY A 21 14.12 9.44 15.52
CA GLY A 21 15.32 10.03 14.92
C GLY A 21 15.05 11.40 14.30
N GLU A 22 13.94 11.55 13.58
CA GLU A 22 13.49 12.85 13.05
C GLU A 22 13.18 13.85 14.17
N ASN A 23 12.54 13.41 15.26
CA ASN A 23 12.31 14.25 16.43
C ASN A 23 13.61 14.73 17.07
N ALA A 24 14.55 13.82 17.33
CA ALA A 24 15.86 14.16 17.88
C ALA A 24 16.63 15.14 16.98
N SER A 25 16.56 14.96 15.65
CA SER A 25 17.16 15.89 14.68
C SER A 25 16.53 17.28 14.74
N ARG A 26 15.20 17.38 14.85
CA ARG A 26 14.48 18.66 15.03
C ARG A 26 14.91 19.35 16.32
N ILE A 27 14.89 18.63 17.45
CA ILE A 27 15.32 19.14 18.76
C ILE A 27 16.76 19.66 18.70
N LYS A 28 17.68 18.92 18.08
CA LYS A 28 19.07 19.35 17.90
C LYS A 28 19.16 20.67 17.11
N LYS A 29 18.40 20.80 16.02
CA LYS A 29 18.36 22.04 15.21
C LYS A 29 17.82 23.22 16.02
N TYR A 30 16.75 23.01 16.79
CA TYR A 30 16.20 24.05 17.67
C TYR A 30 17.20 24.47 18.74
N ASN A 31 17.81 23.52 19.45
CA ASN A 31 18.84 23.80 20.45
C ASN A 31 19.99 24.65 19.87
N ILE A 32 20.50 24.30 18.68
CA ILE A 32 21.56 25.07 18.01
C ILE A 32 21.08 26.50 17.69
N ARG A 33 19.89 26.65 17.10
CA ARG A 33 19.33 27.96 16.72
C ARG A 33 19.18 28.87 17.92
N TYR A 34 18.52 28.41 18.98
CA TYR A 34 18.23 29.22 20.16
C TYR A 34 19.48 29.48 21.01
N THR A 35 20.46 28.58 21.00
CA THR A 35 21.78 28.84 21.61
C THR A 35 22.50 29.99 20.88
N LYS A 36 22.53 29.98 19.54
CA LYS A 36 23.15 31.06 18.74
C LYS A 36 22.49 32.43 18.96
N LEU A 37 21.19 32.44 19.27
CA LEU A 37 20.44 33.65 19.58
C LEU A 37 20.56 34.10 21.04
N ASN A 38 21.34 33.40 21.88
CA ASN A 38 21.35 33.59 23.34
C ASN A 38 19.96 33.51 24.00
N GLN A 39 19.04 32.76 23.38
CA GLN A 39 17.66 32.57 23.80
C GLN A 39 17.42 31.11 24.23
N LYS A 40 18.47 30.41 24.66
CA LYS A 40 18.35 29.03 25.13
C LYS A 40 17.48 29.03 26.38
N HIS A 41 16.46 28.16 26.38
CA HIS A 41 15.45 28.08 27.44
C HIS A 41 14.52 29.30 27.54
N SER A 42 14.49 30.18 26.53
CA SER A 42 13.38 31.14 26.40
C SER A 42 12.02 30.42 26.31
N PRO A 43 10.91 31.08 26.67
CA PRO A 43 9.57 30.53 26.46
C PRO A 43 9.37 30.01 25.05
N GLU A 44 9.80 30.76 24.03
CA GLU A 44 9.69 30.37 22.63
C GLU A 44 10.52 29.12 22.30
N HIS A 45 11.70 28.97 22.90
CA HIS A 45 12.50 27.76 22.74
C HIS A 45 11.77 26.54 23.31
N LEU A 46 11.22 26.68 24.52
CA LEU A 46 10.51 25.60 25.21
C LEU A 46 9.24 25.19 24.48
N ASP A 47 8.50 26.15 23.93
CA ASP A 47 7.31 25.87 23.12
C ASP A 47 7.64 25.08 21.86
N VAL A 48 8.73 25.43 21.19
CA VAL A 48 9.17 24.73 19.99
C VAL A 48 9.68 23.31 20.33
N LEU A 49 10.33 23.12 21.49
CA LEU A 49 10.69 21.78 21.97
C LEU A 49 9.45 20.93 22.26
N CYS A 50 8.48 21.46 23.01
CA CYS A 50 7.23 20.76 23.32
C CYS A 50 6.46 20.41 22.04
N GLY A 51 6.32 21.36 21.12
CA GLY A 51 5.69 21.13 19.81
C GLY A 51 6.42 20.07 18.99
N SER A 52 7.74 19.89 19.19
CA SER A 52 8.48 18.83 18.53
C SER A 52 8.03 17.44 18.97
N PHE A 53 7.88 17.25 20.29
CA PHE A 53 7.41 16.02 20.92
C PHE A 53 5.94 15.75 20.63
N GLU A 54 5.07 16.75 20.72
CA GLU A 54 3.65 16.62 20.36
C GLU A 54 3.48 16.11 18.93
N LYS A 55 4.31 16.61 18.00
CA LYS A 55 4.32 16.10 16.62
C LYS A 55 4.74 14.63 16.56
N ALA A 56 5.73 14.20 17.33
CA ALA A 56 6.15 12.80 17.38
C ALA A 56 5.06 11.90 17.98
N ILE A 57 4.42 12.33 19.08
CA ILE A 57 3.29 11.64 19.72
C ILE A 57 2.14 11.43 18.73
N LYS A 58 1.82 12.44 17.90
CA LYS A 58 0.75 12.32 16.90
C LYS A 58 1.14 11.44 15.70
N GLU A 59 2.44 11.37 15.37
CA GLU A 59 2.92 10.65 14.20
C GLU A 59 3.07 9.14 14.44
N ILE A 60 3.43 8.71 15.67
CA ILE A 60 3.59 7.28 16.01
C ILE A 60 2.31 6.47 15.70
N PRO A 61 1.12 6.80 16.26
CA PRO A 61 -0.12 6.10 15.91
C PRO A 61 -0.44 6.12 14.43
N ARG A 62 -0.23 7.27 13.78
CA ARG A 62 -0.52 7.45 12.36
C ARG A 62 0.27 6.48 11.48
N GLN A 63 1.53 6.24 11.82
CA GLN A 63 2.39 5.32 11.08
C GLN A 63 1.97 3.87 11.25
N LEU A 64 1.70 3.40 12.49
CA LEU A 64 1.22 2.03 12.71
C LEU A 64 -0.09 1.79 11.97
N LEU A 65 -1.08 2.66 12.20
CA LEU A 65 -2.42 2.51 11.64
C LEU A 65 -2.41 2.51 10.10
N ARG A 66 -1.49 3.28 9.48
CA ARG A 66 -1.28 3.23 8.02
C ARG A 66 -0.71 1.88 7.57
N ILE A 67 0.30 1.37 8.26
CA ILE A 67 0.90 0.06 7.95
C ILE A 67 -0.16 -1.04 8.11
N GLU A 68 -0.84 -1.07 9.26
CA GLU A 68 -1.90 -2.04 9.59
C GLU A 68 -2.98 -2.06 8.50
N LYS A 69 -3.54 -0.89 8.14
CA LYS A 69 -4.55 -0.79 7.07
C LYS A 69 -4.03 -1.32 5.74
N SER A 70 -2.82 -0.91 5.34
CA SER A 70 -2.26 -1.30 4.04
C SER A 70 -1.94 -2.80 3.94
N SER A 71 -1.41 -3.38 5.02
CA SER A 71 -1.08 -4.80 5.09
C SER A 71 -2.36 -5.63 5.12
N ARG A 72 -3.34 -5.28 5.95
CA ARG A 72 -4.61 -6.00 6.01
C ARG A 72 -5.39 -5.98 4.70
N LEU A 73 -5.41 -4.85 3.99
CA LEU A 73 -5.96 -4.80 2.62
C LEU A 73 -5.19 -5.68 1.64
N LYS A 74 -3.86 -5.70 1.72
CA LYS A 74 -3.01 -6.51 0.84
C LYS A 74 -3.30 -8.01 0.99
N TYR A 75 -3.58 -8.49 2.20
CA TYR A 75 -3.84 -9.90 2.48
C TYR A 75 -5.33 -10.24 2.66
N LEU A 76 -6.22 -9.26 2.46
CA LEU A 76 -7.67 -9.36 2.68
C LEU A 76 -8.07 -9.93 4.05
N VAL A 77 -7.37 -9.52 5.10
CA VAL A 77 -7.64 -9.96 6.48
C VAL A 77 -8.34 -8.83 7.25
N PRO A 78 -9.46 -9.08 7.96
CA PRO A 78 -10.11 -8.05 8.76
C PRO A 78 -9.28 -7.68 9.98
N LEU A 79 -9.54 -6.54 10.60
CA LEU A 79 -8.94 -6.18 11.88
C LEU A 79 -9.84 -6.67 13.01
N ASP A 80 -9.51 -7.83 13.59
CA ASP A 80 -10.27 -8.39 14.71
C ASP A 80 -10.12 -7.59 16.01
N GLU A 81 -11.05 -7.80 16.94
CA GLU A 81 -11.10 -7.09 18.22
C GLU A 81 -9.91 -7.43 19.14
N GLU A 82 -9.36 -8.65 19.05
CA GLU A 82 -8.19 -9.05 19.82
C GLU A 82 -6.98 -8.19 19.43
N ARG A 83 -6.69 -8.11 18.13
CA ARG A 83 -5.63 -7.28 17.58
C ARG A 83 -5.89 -5.80 17.80
N ARG A 84 -7.13 -5.33 17.68
CA ARG A 84 -7.47 -3.93 17.98
C ARG A 84 -7.11 -3.56 19.41
N SER A 85 -7.39 -4.45 20.37
CA SER A 85 -7.01 -4.28 21.78
C SER A 85 -5.48 -4.25 21.95
N GLU A 86 -4.75 -5.14 21.27
CA GLU A 86 -3.28 -5.14 21.26
C GLU A 86 -2.68 -3.84 20.73
N ILE A 87 -3.19 -3.33 19.59
CA ILE A 87 -2.76 -2.08 18.97
C ILE A 87 -3.00 -0.90 19.91
N LEU A 88 -4.19 -0.84 20.52
CA LEU A 88 -4.55 0.22 21.46
C LEU A 88 -3.59 0.24 22.66
N LYS A 89 -3.28 -0.94 23.20
CA LYS A 89 -2.32 -1.09 24.30
C LYS A 89 -0.91 -0.65 23.88
N MET A 90 -0.42 -1.16 22.74
CA MET A 90 0.92 -0.86 22.23
C MET A 90 1.12 0.64 22.00
N LEU A 91 0.21 1.28 21.25
CA LEU A 91 0.29 2.70 20.95
C LEU A 91 0.14 3.57 22.20
N THR A 92 -0.70 3.15 23.14
CA THR A 92 -0.82 3.84 24.43
C THR A 92 0.51 3.80 25.19
N THR A 93 1.14 2.64 25.28
CA THR A 93 2.44 2.49 25.95
C THR A 93 3.53 3.31 25.25
N ASP A 94 3.60 3.30 23.92
CA ASP A 94 4.59 4.10 23.18
C ASP A 94 4.43 5.61 23.40
N VAL A 95 3.18 6.10 23.43
CA VAL A 95 2.89 7.50 23.72
C VAL A 95 3.25 7.86 25.17
N GLU A 96 2.95 6.97 26.13
CA GLU A 96 3.30 7.17 27.54
C GLU A 96 4.82 7.23 27.73
N MET A 97 5.59 6.33 27.11
CA MET A 97 7.05 6.34 27.17
C MET A 97 7.65 7.64 26.61
N LEU A 98 7.09 8.16 25.50
CA LEU A 98 7.57 9.42 24.92
C LEU A 98 7.26 10.63 25.82
N ILE A 99 6.13 10.61 26.52
CA ILE A 99 5.80 11.64 27.52
C ILE A 99 6.71 11.53 28.75
N GLU A 100 7.05 10.32 29.19
CA GLU A 100 8.04 10.12 30.25
C GLU A 100 9.42 10.67 29.86
N GLU A 101 9.83 10.49 28.60
CA GLU A 101 11.06 11.09 28.06
C GLU A 101 11.01 12.62 28.12
N VAL A 102 9.90 13.24 27.70
CA VAL A 102 9.68 14.70 27.85
C VAL A 102 9.80 15.13 29.31
N ASN A 103 9.18 14.40 30.22
CA ASN A 103 9.21 14.70 31.64
C ASN A 103 10.61 14.56 32.23
N ARG A 104 11.43 13.64 31.71
CA ARG A 104 12.82 13.48 32.15
C ARG A 104 13.71 14.61 31.64
N GLU A 105 13.53 15.02 30.38
CA GLU A 105 14.48 15.90 29.70
C GLU A 105 14.11 17.38 29.76
N ILE A 106 12.83 17.71 29.69
CA ILE A 106 12.34 19.09 29.58
C ILE A 106 11.79 19.61 30.91
N ARG A 107 11.09 18.79 31.70
CA ARG A 107 10.49 19.22 32.96
C ARG A 107 11.45 19.88 33.94
N PRO A 108 12.72 19.44 34.11
CA PRO A 108 13.67 20.14 34.97
C PRO A 108 13.90 21.60 34.56
N ILE A 109 13.83 21.89 33.26
CA ILE A 109 14.01 23.25 32.72
C ILE A 109 12.78 24.11 33.04
N PHE A 110 11.58 23.57 32.89
CA PHE A 110 10.33 24.24 33.27
C PHE A 110 10.27 24.52 34.77
N LYS A 111 10.73 23.56 35.59
CA LYS A 111 10.83 23.73 37.05
C LYS A 111 11.72 24.91 37.44
N ASN A 112 12.84 25.09 36.76
CA ASN A 112 13.73 26.24 37.00
C ASN A 112 13.06 27.59 36.68
N GLN A 113 11.96 27.58 35.91
CA GLN A 113 11.17 28.74 35.56
C GLN A 113 9.85 28.85 36.34
N GLN A 114 9.59 27.95 37.30
CA GLN A 114 8.33 27.87 38.04
C GLN A 114 7.11 27.64 37.13
N ARG A 115 7.30 26.88 36.03
CA ARG A 115 6.27 26.57 35.01
C ARG A 115 6.02 25.08 34.86
N GLU A 116 6.40 24.25 35.83
CA GLU A 116 6.24 22.80 35.75
C GLU A 116 4.77 22.36 35.61
N GLU A 117 3.82 23.07 36.23
CA GLU A 117 2.40 22.78 36.14
C GLU A 117 1.87 22.95 34.70
N GLU A 118 2.35 23.97 34.00
CA GLU A 118 1.98 24.22 32.60
C GLU A 118 2.40 23.05 31.70
N LEU A 119 3.62 22.55 31.87
CA LEU A 119 4.10 21.39 31.12
C LEU A 119 3.31 20.14 31.49
N ASP A 120 3.09 19.90 32.78
CA ASP A 120 2.38 18.72 33.28
C ASP A 120 0.94 18.68 32.72
N ASP A 121 0.23 19.82 32.70
CA ASP A 121 -1.11 19.91 32.14
C ASP A 121 -1.13 19.75 30.61
N ARG A 122 -0.16 20.34 29.92
CA ARG A 122 0.00 20.18 28.47
C ARG A 122 0.27 18.73 28.08
N MET A 123 1.12 18.02 28.82
CA MET A 123 1.41 16.60 28.57
C MET A 123 0.21 15.71 28.90
N LYS A 124 -0.52 15.98 29.99
CA LYS A 124 -1.79 15.28 30.29
C LYS A 124 -2.83 15.47 29.20
N ALA A 125 -3.00 16.69 28.70
CA ALA A 125 -3.93 17.00 27.61
C ALA A 125 -3.52 16.27 26.32
N THR A 126 -2.23 16.28 25.99
CA THR A 126 -1.68 15.58 24.81
C THR A 126 -1.88 14.07 24.91
N LEU A 127 -1.63 13.46 26.08
CA LEU A 127 -1.85 12.03 26.31
C LEU A 127 -3.33 11.67 26.12
N LYS A 128 -4.23 12.48 26.67
CA LYS A 128 -5.68 12.27 26.56
C LYS A 128 -6.15 12.37 25.10
N GLU A 129 -5.73 13.40 24.38
CA GLU A 129 -6.05 13.57 22.94
C GLU A 129 -5.51 12.39 22.12
N ALA A 130 -4.27 11.97 22.39
CA ALA A 130 -3.65 10.85 21.68
C ALA A 130 -4.41 9.54 21.91
N LYS A 131 -4.74 9.19 23.15
CA LYS A 131 -5.52 7.98 23.49
C LYS A 131 -6.88 7.96 22.81
N GLN A 132 -7.61 9.07 22.85
CA GLN A 132 -8.91 9.20 22.17
C GLN A 132 -8.77 9.02 20.66
N LYS A 133 -7.76 9.65 20.07
CA LYS A 133 -7.52 9.57 18.63
C LYS A 133 -7.09 8.17 18.18
N ILE A 134 -6.29 7.47 18.99
CA ILE A 134 -5.90 6.07 18.71
C ILE A 134 -7.15 5.18 18.64
N ASP A 135 -8.03 5.23 19.65
CA ASP A 135 -9.23 4.39 19.67
C ASP A 135 -10.16 4.69 18.48
N GLU A 136 -10.42 5.98 18.23
CA GLU A 136 -11.27 6.43 17.13
C GLU A 136 -10.73 6.02 15.75
N GLU A 137 -9.45 6.25 15.48
CA GLU A 137 -8.85 5.90 14.18
C GLU A 137 -8.74 4.38 14.01
N THR A 138 -8.49 3.63 15.09
CA THR A 138 -8.44 2.16 15.02
C THR A 138 -9.82 1.59 14.69
N ARG A 139 -10.89 2.15 15.28
CA ARG A 139 -12.28 1.78 14.97
C ARG A 139 -12.62 2.08 13.51
N LYS A 140 -12.33 3.29 13.03
CA LYS A 140 -12.53 3.67 11.62
C LYS A 140 -11.80 2.76 10.64
N ILE A 141 -10.60 2.30 11.01
CA ILE A 141 -9.84 1.37 10.18
C ILE A 141 -10.50 0.00 10.16
N ALA A 142 -10.95 -0.52 11.31
CA ALA A 142 -11.69 -1.77 11.37
C ALA A 142 -12.96 -1.72 10.51
N GLU A 143 -13.79 -0.69 10.70
CA GLU A 143 -15.01 -0.47 9.90
C GLU A 143 -14.69 -0.35 8.39
N SER A 144 -13.70 0.47 8.03
CA SER A 144 -13.27 0.64 6.64
C SER A 144 -12.70 -0.64 6.02
N LEU A 145 -12.07 -1.51 6.82
CA LEU A 145 -11.60 -2.82 6.38
C LEU A 145 -12.79 -3.75 6.19
N ASP A 146 -13.69 -3.84 7.15
CA ASP A 146 -14.87 -4.70 7.08
C ASP A 146 -15.78 -4.33 5.92
N GLU A 147 -16.05 -3.04 5.67
CA GLU A 147 -16.79 -2.58 4.49
C GLU A 147 -16.11 -3.03 3.19
N LYS A 148 -14.78 -2.89 3.14
CA LYS A 148 -14.00 -3.29 1.97
C LYS A 148 -13.86 -4.79 1.82
N LEU A 149 -13.96 -5.58 2.88
CA LEU A 149 -13.79 -7.04 2.83
C LEU A 149 -15.12 -7.75 2.64
N ASN A 150 -16.21 -7.22 3.21
CA ASN A 150 -17.55 -7.79 3.16
C ASN A 150 -18.38 -7.30 1.95
N SER A 151 -17.78 -6.57 1.00
CA SER A 151 -18.44 -6.32 -0.28
C SER A 151 -18.70 -7.67 -0.96
N SER A 152 -19.98 -8.02 -1.14
CA SER A 152 -20.50 -9.34 -1.53
C SER A 152 -20.00 -9.90 -2.88
N GLN A 153 -19.09 -9.19 -3.54
CA GLN A 153 -18.52 -9.50 -4.86
C GLN A 153 -17.05 -9.92 -4.79
N LYS A 154 -16.45 -9.99 -3.58
CA LYS A 154 -15.03 -10.30 -3.45
C LYS A 154 -14.74 -11.79 -3.49
N ILE A 155 -13.95 -12.15 -4.50
CA ILE A 155 -13.35 -13.47 -4.70
C ILE A 155 -12.20 -13.64 -3.70
N GLN A 156 -12.14 -14.76 -2.96
CA GLN A 156 -11.04 -15.02 -2.04
C GLN A 156 -9.70 -15.09 -2.79
N PRO A 157 -8.56 -14.69 -2.19
CA PRO A 157 -7.26 -14.72 -2.87
C PRO A 157 -6.93 -16.08 -3.49
N GLY A 158 -7.26 -17.18 -2.81
CA GLY A 158 -7.06 -18.54 -3.32
C GLY A 158 -7.90 -18.84 -4.55
N ASP A 159 -9.20 -18.53 -4.52
CA ASP A 159 -10.08 -18.69 -5.67
C ASP A 159 -9.64 -17.81 -6.85
N LEU A 160 -9.17 -16.60 -6.57
CA LEU A 160 -8.63 -15.68 -7.58
C LEU A 160 -7.34 -16.24 -8.20
N ALA A 161 -6.47 -16.82 -7.38
CA ALA A 161 -5.28 -17.54 -7.82
C ALA A 161 -5.65 -18.70 -8.76
N GLU A 162 -6.68 -19.47 -8.44
CA GLU A 162 -7.17 -20.55 -9.29
C GLU A 162 -7.72 -20.04 -10.64
N ILE A 163 -8.52 -18.97 -10.65
CA ILE A 163 -9.10 -18.38 -11.86
C ILE A 163 -8.01 -18.00 -12.88
N TYR A 164 -6.92 -17.43 -12.40
CA TYR A 164 -5.81 -16.94 -13.23
C TYR A 164 -4.63 -17.92 -13.30
N ASN A 165 -4.75 -19.11 -12.70
CA ASN A 165 -3.69 -20.12 -12.59
C ASN A 165 -2.35 -19.51 -12.13
N LEU A 166 -2.43 -18.70 -11.07
CA LEU A 166 -1.31 -18.07 -10.37
C LEU A 166 -1.28 -18.59 -8.94
N ASP A 167 -0.12 -18.53 -8.27
CA ASP A 167 -0.07 -18.75 -6.83
C ASP A 167 -0.43 -17.47 -6.06
N GLU A 168 -0.99 -17.62 -4.86
CA GLU A 168 -1.37 -16.48 -4.00
C GLU A 168 -0.18 -15.55 -3.73
N SER A 169 1.03 -16.09 -3.52
CA SER A 169 2.24 -15.28 -3.33
C SER A 169 2.53 -14.38 -4.53
N THR A 170 2.40 -14.89 -5.76
CA THR A 170 2.57 -14.10 -6.99
C THR A 170 1.52 -13.00 -7.09
N LEU A 171 0.26 -13.26 -6.76
CA LEU A 171 -0.78 -12.22 -6.73
C LEU A 171 -0.45 -11.12 -5.73
N ILE A 172 0.06 -11.49 -4.56
CA ILE A 172 0.46 -10.59 -3.47
C ILE A 172 1.68 -9.75 -3.87
N ASP A 173 2.70 -10.37 -4.46
CA ASP A 173 3.94 -9.72 -4.88
C ASP A 173 3.73 -8.75 -6.04
N LEU A 174 2.88 -9.13 -7.00
CA LEU A 174 2.48 -8.27 -8.11
C LEU A 174 1.52 -7.14 -7.71
N LYS A 175 0.92 -7.24 -6.50
CA LYS A 175 -0.21 -6.41 -6.05
C LYS A 175 -1.42 -6.51 -6.99
N ALA A 176 -1.69 -7.72 -7.49
CA ALA A 176 -2.70 -7.98 -8.50
C ALA A 176 -4.10 -8.26 -7.93
N ILE A 177 -4.22 -8.56 -6.63
CA ILE A 177 -5.51 -8.94 -6.01
C ILE A 177 -6.57 -7.84 -6.18
N GLU A 178 -6.29 -6.62 -5.74
CA GLU A 178 -7.24 -5.49 -5.84
C GLU A 178 -7.58 -5.14 -7.31
N PRO A 179 -6.61 -5.01 -8.23
CA PRO A 179 -6.89 -4.82 -9.66
C PRO A 179 -7.82 -5.88 -10.24
N LEU A 180 -7.51 -7.16 -10.03
CA LEU A 180 -8.28 -8.27 -10.59
C LEU A 180 -9.68 -8.36 -9.96
N GLN A 181 -9.80 -8.19 -8.63
CA GLN A 181 -11.10 -8.11 -7.97
C GLN A 181 -11.96 -6.99 -8.56
N THR A 182 -11.39 -5.80 -8.73
CA THR A 182 -12.13 -4.66 -9.28
C THR A 182 -12.56 -4.91 -10.72
N ILE A 183 -11.74 -5.58 -11.53
CA ILE A 183 -12.13 -6.00 -12.89
C ILE A 183 -13.36 -6.89 -12.80
N HIS A 184 -13.35 -7.95 -11.98
CA HIS A 184 -14.51 -8.82 -11.78
C HIS A 184 -15.76 -8.05 -11.34
N GLU A 185 -15.63 -7.20 -10.32
CA GLU A 185 -16.72 -6.36 -9.81
C GLU A 185 -17.32 -5.46 -10.91
N ILE A 186 -16.48 -4.82 -11.73
CA ILE A 186 -16.94 -3.96 -12.83
C ILE A 186 -17.76 -4.76 -13.84
N PHE A 187 -17.23 -5.89 -14.32
CA PHE A 187 -17.88 -6.66 -15.38
C PHE A 187 -19.12 -7.42 -14.90
N ASP A 188 -19.14 -7.91 -13.65
CA ASP A 188 -20.30 -8.59 -13.07
C ASP A 188 -21.47 -7.63 -12.81
N ASN A 189 -21.20 -6.35 -12.53
CA ASN A 189 -22.21 -5.32 -12.34
C ASN A 189 -22.80 -4.74 -13.63
N MET A 190 -22.19 -5.00 -14.79
CA MET A 190 -22.68 -4.50 -16.08
C MET A 190 -23.94 -5.27 -16.52
N THR A 191 -25.10 -4.65 -16.37
CA THR A 191 -26.36 -5.17 -16.92
C THR A 191 -26.45 -4.90 -18.43
N GLY A 192 -26.00 -5.83 -19.26
CA GLY A 192 -26.05 -5.67 -20.72
C GLY A 192 -25.45 -6.81 -21.54
N GLY A 193 -26.15 -7.93 -21.68
CA GLY A 193 -25.88 -8.96 -22.71
C GLY A 193 -24.59 -9.78 -22.54
N GLN A 194 -24.25 -10.59 -23.56
CA GLN A 194 -23.07 -11.48 -23.58
C GLN A 194 -21.72 -10.72 -23.58
N ASN A 195 -21.70 -9.43 -23.93
CA ASN A 195 -20.46 -8.69 -24.22
C ASN A 195 -19.53 -8.49 -23.00
N PRO A 196 -20.03 -8.08 -21.80
CA PRO A 196 -19.18 -7.97 -20.60
C PRO A 196 -18.56 -9.31 -20.18
N LYS A 197 -19.30 -10.42 -20.33
CA LYS A 197 -18.79 -11.76 -20.01
C LYS A 197 -17.70 -12.21 -20.96
N VAL A 198 -17.84 -11.91 -22.25
CA VAL A 198 -16.82 -12.21 -23.27
C VAL A 198 -15.57 -11.37 -23.03
N ALA A 199 -15.72 -10.10 -22.65
CA ALA A 199 -14.57 -9.24 -22.27
C ALA A 199 -13.85 -9.75 -21.03
N LEU A 200 -14.58 -10.15 -19.98
CA LEU A 200 -13.98 -10.70 -18.78
C LEU A 200 -13.23 -12.03 -19.06
N GLU A 201 -13.81 -12.92 -19.86
CA GLU A 201 -13.12 -14.15 -20.26
C GLU A 201 -11.89 -13.86 -21.14
N GLY A 202 -11.97 -12.88 -22.04
CA GLY A 202 -10.82 -12.40 -22.81
C GLY A 202 -9.68 -11.90 -21.92
N ILE A 203 -9.99 -11.06 -20.94
CA ILE A 203 -9.03 -10.59 -19.93
C ILE A 203 -8.38 -11.79 -19.21
N ARG A 204 -9.19 -12.75 -18.75
CA ARG A 204 -8.70 -13.95 -18.08
C ARG A 204 -7.72 -14.73 -18.96
N GLN A 205 -8.06 -14.97 -20.22
CA GLN A 205 -7.18 -15.68 -21.16
C GLN A 205 -5.88 -14.90 -21.46
N ALA A 206 -5.96 -13.58 -21.58
CA ALA A 206 -4.80 -12.72 -21.76
C ALA A 206 -3.82 -12.84 -20.57
N VAL A 207 -4.33 -12.77 -19.34
CA VAL A 207 -3.53 -12.92 -18.11
C VAL A 207 -2.94 -14.33 -18.00
N LEU A 208 -3.73 -15.37 -18.30
CA LEU A 208 -3.28 -16.78 -18.30
C LEU A 208 -2.16 -17.07 -19.32
N LEU A 209 -2.21 -16.41 -20.48
CA LEU A 209 -1.17 -16.54 -21.49
C LEU A 209 0.08 -15.76 -21.08
N CYS A 210 -0.10 -14.52 -20.63
CA CYS A 210 1.00 -13.65 -20.21
C CYS A 210 1.74 -14.19 -18.97
N SER A 211 1.06 -14.92 -18.07
CA SER A 211 1.71 -15.52 -16.90
C SER A 211 2.75 -16.59 -17.25
N LYS A 212 2.69 -17.14 -18.47
CA LYS A 212 3.66 -18.11 -18.98
C LYS A 212 4.86 -17.44 -19.64
N PHE A 213 4.84 -16.12 -19.82
CA PHE A 213 5.95 -15.39 -20.44
C PHE A 213 7.23 -15.55 -19.61
N GLY A 214 8.35 -15.79 -20.30
CA GLY A 214 9.64 -16.05 -19.66
C GLY A 214 9.83 -17.47 -19.11
N THR A 215 8.80 -18.31 -19.06
CA THR A 215 8.91 -19.70 -18.55
C THR A 215 9.28 -20.72 -19.63
N HIS A 216 8.87 -20.49 -20.88
CA HIS A 216 9.10 -21.40 -22.02
C HIS A 216 10.29 -20.98 -22.89
N MET A 217 11.44 -20.68 -22.28
CA MET A 217 12.65 -20.26 -23.00
C MET A 217 13.44 -21.46 -23.54
N LYS A 218 13.66 -21.50 -24.86
CA LYS A 218 14.54 -22.49 -25.51
C LYS A 218 16.00 -22.17 -25.21
N ILE A 219 16.63 -22.94 -24.33
CA ILE A 219 18.07 -22.88 -24.07
C ILE A 219 18.71 -24.15 -24.60
N ASP A 220 19.85 -24.02 -25.30
CA ASP A 220 20.61 -25.18 -25.74
C ASP A 220 20.95 -26.09 -24.53
N PRO A 221 20.50 -27.35 -24.53
CA PRO A 221 20.75 -28.29 -23.44
C PRO A 221 22.24 -28.42 -23.08
N LYS A 222 23.14 -28.22 -24.05
CA LYS A 222 24.59 -28.30 -23.84
C LYS A 222 25.15 -27.17 -22.98
N HIS A 223 24.43 -26.06 -22.86
CA HIS A 223 24.89 -24.87 -22.12
C HIS A 223 23.93 -24.50 -20.97
N ALA A 224 22.93 -25.33 -20.70
CA ALA A 224 21.90 -25.12 -19.69
C ALA A 224 22.42 -24.88 -18.26
N ASN A 225 23.62 -25.37 -17.93
CA ASN A 225 24.23 -25.25 -16.60
C ASN A 225 25.22 -24.07 -16.47
N SER A 226 25.44 -23.30 -17.55
CA SER A 226 26.35 -22.16 -17.50
C SER A 226 25.80 -21.04 -16.60
N VAL A 227 26.69 -20.14 -16.16
CA VAL A 227 26.29 -18.97 -15.36
C VAL A 227 25.44 -18.03 -16.22
N GLU A 228 25.79 -17.91 -17.50
CA GLU A 228 25.11 -17.09 -18.49
C GLU A 228 23.69 -17.61 -18.76
N ALA A 229 23.51 -18.92 -18.92
CA ALA A 229 22.20 -19.54 -19.11
C ALA A 229 21.30 -19.37 -17.87
N ARG A 230 21.88 -19.52 -16.66
CA ARG A 230 21.16 -19.26 -15.40
C ARG A 230 20.75 -17.79 -15.25
N ARG A 231 21.67 -16.86 -15.55
CA ARG A 231 21.39 -15.41 -15.51
C ARG A 231 20.31 -15.05 -16.53
N PHE A 232 20.39 -15.60 -17.74
CA PHE A 232 19.41 -15.39 -18.80
C PHE A 232 18.02 -15.88 -18.36
N ARG A 233 17.88 -17.13 -17.87
CA ARG A 233 16.60 -17.64 -17.33
C ARG A 233 16.01 -16.71 -16.28
N LYS A 234 16.83 -16.29 -15.32
CA LYS A 234 16.39 -15.40 -14.25
C LYS A 234 15.87 -14.06 -14.79
N MET A 235 16.60 -13.45 -15.73
CA MET A 235 16.18 -12.20 -16.36
C MET A 235 14.92 -12.37 -17.20
N SER A 236 14.78 -13.47 -17.95
CA SER A 236 13.58 -13.78 -18.73
C SER A 236 12.35 -13.94 -17.84
N MET A 237 12.48 -14.63 -16.70
CA MET A 237 11.39 -14.73 -15.72
C MET A 237 11.00 -13.37 -15.16
N ILE A 238 12.00 -12.56 -14.72
CA ILE A 238 11.74 -11.21 -14.20
C ILE A 238 11.01 -10.35 -15.25
N THR A 239 11.46 -10.39 -16.50
CA THR A 239 10.86 -9.61 -17.58
C THR A 239 9.42 -10.07 -17.84
N GLY A 240 9.17 -11.38 -17.89
CA GLY A 240 7.81 -11.93 -18.04
C GLY A 240 6.88 -11.53 -16.89
N THR A 241 7.36 -11.56 -15.64
CA THR A 241 6.61 -11.13 -14.46
C THR A 241 6.29 -9.62 -14.50
N LEU A 242 7.23 -8.79 -14.96
CA LEU A 242 6.97 -7.34 -15.13
C LEU A 242 5.92 -7.08 -16.19
N VAL A 243 5.95 -7.80 -17.31
CA VAL A 243 4.96 -7.65 -18.39
C VAL A 243 3.58 -8.12 -17.94
N LEU A 244 3.50 -9.23 -17.18
CA LEU A 244 2.26 -9.66 -16.54
C LEU A 244 1.68 -8.58 -15.63
N LYS A 245 2.52 -7.94 -14.84
CA LYS A 245 2.11 -6.82 -13.98
C LYS A 245 1.57 -5.65 -14.80
N ASP A 246 2.30 -5.24 -15.82
CA ASP A 246 1.91 -4.13 -16.72
C ASP A 246 0.59 -4.42 -17.43
N LEU A 247 0.36 -5.69 -17.84
CA LEU A 247 -0.91 -6.14 -18.40
C LEU A 247 -2.06 -5.98 -17.40
N ILE A 248 -1.91 -6.49 -16.18
CA ILE A 248 -2.95 -6.41 -15.14
C ILE A 248 -3.27 -4.95 -14.80
N ASP A 249 -2.23 -4.12 -14.59
CA ASP A 249 -2.39 -2.70 -14.27
C ASP A 249 -3.05 -1.94 -15.44
N THR A 250 -2.70 -2.28 -16.68
CA THR A 250 -3.34 -1.71 -17.88
C THR A 250 -4.81 -2.09 -17.97
N VAL A 251 -5.12 -3.38 -17.91
CA VAL A 251 -6.50 -3.86 -18.03
C VAL A 251 -7.36 -3.29 -16.91
N TYR A 252 -6.82 -3.14 -15.70
CA TYR A 252 -7.51 -2.50 -14.59
C TYR A 252 -7.91 -1.06 -14.92
N VAL A 253 -6.98 -0.24 -15.42
CA VAL A 253 -7.31 1.14 -15.82
C VAL A 253 -8.33 1.16 -16.97
N LEU A 254 -8.19 0.28 -17.95
CA LEU A 254 -9.13 0.17 -19.06
C LEU A 254 -10.53 -0.24 -18.59
N ALA A 255 -10.65 -1.20 -17.68
CA ALA A 255 -11.91 -1.61 -17.07
C ALA A 255 -12.59 -0.45 -16.31
N GLN A 256 -11.81 0.35 -15.57
CA GLN A 256 -12.33 1.56 -14.93
C GLN A 256 -12.90 2.56 -15.96
N GLN A 257 -12.27 2.71 -17.12
CA GLN A 257 -12.80 3.56 -18.20
C GLN A 257 -14.07 2.99 -18.81
N VAL A 258 -14.19 1.66 -18.97
CA VAL A 258 -15.42 1.02 -19.44
C VAL A 258 -16.58 1.31 -18.49
N ASN A 259 -16.33 1.30 -17.18
CA ASN A 259 -17.32 1.57 -16.14
C ASN A 259 -17.84 3.03 -16.13
N LEU A 260 -17.19 3.94 -16.84
CA LEU A 260 -17.65 5.33 -16.98
C LEU A 260 -18.61 5.49 -18.16
N PRO A 261 -19.59 6.42 -18.05
CA PRO A 261 -20.34 6.91 -19.21
C PRO A 261 -19.39 7.39 -20.30
N VAL A 262 -19.75 7.18 -21.57
CA VAL A 262 -18.89 7.44 -22.73
C VAL A 262 -18.34 8.87 -22.73
N GLU A 263 -19.15 9.84 -22.30
CA GLU A 263 -18.79 11.27 -22.28
C GLU A 263 -17.74 11.62 -21.21
N LYS A 264 -17.54 10.74 -20.21
CA LYS A 264 -16.58 10.93 -19.12
C LYS A 264 -15.31 10.12 -19.30
N ARG A 265 -15.21 9.34 -20.39
CA ARG A 265 -14.02 8.56 -20.71
C ARG A 265 -12.89 9.49 -21.15
N ASN A 266 -11.67 9.09 -20.82
CA ASN A 266 -10.49 9.81 -21.26
C ASN A 266 -9.80 9.05 -22.39
N ASP A 267 -10.15 9.39 -23.63
CA ASP A 267 -9.66 8.71 -24.83
C ASP A 267 -8.14 8.81 -24.98
N ASP A 268 -7.53 9.93 -24.54
CA ASP A 268 -6.08 10.08 -24.56
C ASP A 268 -5.39 9.08 -23.62
N ILE A 269 -5.94 8.89 -22.41
CA ILE A 269 -5.42 7.91 -21.45
C ILE A 269 -5.62 6.49 -21.99
N ILE A 270 -6.80 6.18 -22.53
CA ILE A 270 -7.13 4.87 -23.09
C ILE A 270 -6.11 4.49 -24.19
N ASN A 271 -5.94 5.37 -25.18
CA ASN A 271 -5.05 5.11 -26.31
C ASN A 271 -3.58 5.02 -25.88
N LYS A 272 -3.13 5.91 -24.99
CA LYS A 272 -1.74 5.94 -24.51
C LYS A 272 -1.38 4.70 -23.71
N ILE A 273 -2.27 4.26 -22.83
CA ILE A 273 -2.03 3.07 -22.01
C ILE A 273 -2.06 1.82 -22.89
N PHE A 274 -3.01 1.72 -23.82
CA PHE A 274 -3.07 0.56 -24.73
C PHE A 274 -1.87 0.48 -25.68
N ALA A 275 -1.40 1.62 -26.21
CA ALA A 275 -0.17 1.67 -27.01
C ALA A 275 1.06 1.21 -26.20
N ARG A 276 1.19 1.67 -24.95
CA ARG A 276 2.27 1.19 -24.06
C ARG A 276 2.20 -0.31 -23.83
N LEU A 277 1.01 -0.88 -23.68
CA LEU A 277 0.85 -2.33 -23.52
C LEU A 277 1.34 -3.07 -24.76
N LYS A 278 0.99 -2.61 -25.97
CA LYS A 278 1.51 -3.19 -27.23
C LYS A 278 3.04 -3.17 -27.26
N ASP A 279 3.65 -2.04 -26.91
CA ASP A 279 5.11 -1.91 -26.86
C ASP A 279 5.75 -2.87 -25.84
N SER A 280 5.14 -3.02 -24.67
CA SER A 280 5.62 -3.94 -23.62
C SER A 280 5.48 -5.41 -24.02
N LEU A 281 4.44 -5.77 -24.77
CA LEU A 281 4.18 -7.14 -25.21
C LEU A 281 5.05 -7.56 -26.41
N GLY A 282 5.40 -6.64 -27.31
CA GLY A 282 6.06 -6.91 -28.60
C GLY A 282 7.43 -7.62 -28.56
N GLN A 283 7.94 -7.97 -27.37
CA GLN A 283 9.18 -8.70 -27.15
C GLN A 283 8.95 -10.21 -26.87
N PHE A 284 7.71 -10.68 -26.85
CA PHE A 284 7.36 -12.04 -26.41
C PHE A 284 6.60 -12.82 -27.49
N ASP A 285 6.98 -14.08 -27.70
CA ASP A 285 6.22 -15.00 -28.54
C ASP A 285 4.80 -15.20 -27.96
N GLY A 286 3.78 -14.78 -28.69
CA GLY A 286 2.37 -14.90 -28.31
C GLY A 286 1.72 -13.58 -27.84
N ASP A 287 2.43 -12.47 -27.94
CA ASP A 287 1.90 -11.11 -27.82
C ASP A 287 0.64 -10.86 -28.67
N ASP A 288 0.65 -11.28 -29.94
CA ASP A 288 -0.50 -11.15 -30.84
C ASP A 288 -1.75 -11.82 -30.25
N LYS A 289 -1.58 -13.01 -29.66
CA LYS A 289 -2.69 -13.74 -29.01
C LYS A 289 -3.17 -13.05 -27.73
N VAL A 290 -2.26 -12.45 -26.96
CA VAL A 290 -2.66 -11.65 -25.79
C VAL A 290 -3.54 -10.48 -26.25
N LEU A 291 -3.14 -9.78 -27.31
CA LEU A 291 -3.90 -8.67 -27.87
C LEU A 291 -5.24 -9.13 -28.47
N GLU A 292 -5.28 -10.28 -29.15
CA GLU A 292 -6.52 -10.89 -29.66
C GLU A 292 -7.52 -11.16 -28.53
N TYR A 293 -7.07 -11.70 -27.41
CA TYR A 293 -7.94 -11.93 -26.25
C TYR A 293 -8.49 -10.62 -25.63
N LEU A 294 -7.81 -9.50 -25.82
CA LEU A 294 -8.26 -8.19 -25.34
C LEU A 294 -9.19 -7.46 -26.32
N ILE A 295 -9.40 -7.98 -27.55
CA ILE A 295 -10.28 -7.35 -28.54
C ILE A 295 -11.67 -7.01 -27.96
N PRO A 296 -12.38 -7.91 -27.25
CA PRO A 296 -13.71 -7.59 -26.73
C PRO A 296 -13.69 -6.40 -25.75
N LEU A 297 -12.64 -6.27 -24.92
CA LEU A 297 -12.46 -5.13 -24.04
C LEU A 297 -12.26 -3.83 -24.83
N THR A 298 -11.39 -3.86 -25.85
CA THR A 298 -11.11 -2.68 -26.68
C THR A 298 -12.32 -2.22 -27.49
N GLN A 299 -13.18 -3.16 -27.93
CA GLN A 299 -14.45 -2.87 -28.61
C GLN A 299 -15.41 -2.13 -27.69
N MET A 300 -15.50 -2.49 -26.40
CA MET A 300 -16.31 -1.76 -25.42
C MET A 300 -15.82 -0.33 -25.16
N LEU A 301 -14.53 -0.08 -25.43
CA LEU A 301 -13.90 1.23 -25.34
C LEU A 301 -13.90 2.01 -26.65
N ALA A 302 -14.42 1.43 -27.74
CA ALA A 302 -14.38 2.00 -29.09
C ALA A 302 -12.97 2.40 -29.56
N ILE A 303 -11.94 1.66 -29.12
CA ILE A 303 -10.57 1.87 -29.58
C ILE A 303 -10.50 1.41 -31.04
N SER A 304 -10.37 2.37 -31.97
CA SER A 304 -10.08 2.05 -33.37
C SER A 304 -8.62 1.62 -33.47
N GLU A 305 -8.37 0.42 -33.98
CA GLU A 305 -7.06 0.09 -34.54
C GLU A 305 -6.75 1.15 -35.61
N LYS A 306 -5.68 1.92 -35.40
CA LYS A 306 -5.07 2.77 -36.42
C LYS A 306 -3.68 2.21 -36.69
#